data_AF-X0U477-F1
#
_entry.id   AF-X0U477-F1
#
_cell.length_a   1.000
_cell.length_b   1.000
_cell.length_c   1.000
_cell.angle_alpha   90.00
_cell.angle_beta   90.00
_cell.angle_gamma   90.00
#
_symmetry.space_group_name_H-M   'P 1'
#
loop_
_entity.id
_entity.type
_entity.pdbx_description
1 polymer ?
#
loop_
_entity_poly.entity_id
_entity_poly.type
_entity_poly.pdbx_seq_one_letter_code
_entity_poly.pdbx_strand_id
1 'polypeptide(L)' 'DVGKVMEFAFKDGKYVKSAHAKYLRHPFSGVGLAWEQQIPDSVMHVIAMHSKEAAGGKRTPEAIVFHHCDFIDFELVGG' A
#
# COMPACT_ATOMS: atom_id res chain seq x y z
N ASP A 1 0.11 4.16 2.37
CA ASP A 1 1.45 3.85 1.81
C ASP A 1 2.63 3.67 2.75
N VAL A 2 2.48 3.68 4.09
CA VAL A 2 3.63 3.41 5.00
C VAL A 2 4.34 2.07 4.72
N GLY A 3 3.62 1.07 4.19
CA GLY A 3 4.21 -0.20 3.77
C GLY A 3 5.24 -0.12 2.63
N LYS A 4 5.36 1.01 1.91
CA LYS A 4 6.39 1.20 0.87
C LYS A 4 7.80 1.09 1.45
N VAL A 5 7.99 1.47 2.71
CA VAL A 5 9.29 1.36 3.39
C VAL A 5 9.80 -0.09 3.39
N MET A 6 8.89 -1.07 3.45
CA MET A 6 9.24 -2.50 3.41
C MET A 6 9.63 -2.99 2.01
N GLU A 7 9.31 -2.24 0.95
CA GLU A 7 9.69 -2.58 -0.42
C GLU A 7 11.15 -2.24 -0.74
N PHE A 8 11.81 -1.44 0.11
CA PHE A 8 13.19 -1.00 -0.08
C PHE A 8 14.13 -1.57 0.98
N ALA A 9 15.39 -1.73 0.61
CA ALA A 9 16.49 -2.08 1.50
C ALA A 9 17.67 -1.16 1.19
N PHE A 10 18.44 -0.79 2.22
CA PHE A 10 19.68 -0.03 2.04
C PHE A 10 20.86 -1.00 1.90
N LYS A 11 21.53 -0.98 0.75
CA LYS A 11 22.72 -1.80 0.46
C LYS A 11 23.76 -0.95 -0.26
N ASP A 12 25.01 -1.04 0.19
CA ASP A 12 26.16 -0.36 -0.44
C ASP A 12 25.93 1.14 -0.69
N GLY A 13 25.35 1.83 0.30
CA GLY A 13 25.09 3.27 0.21
C GLY A 13 23.88 3.66 -0.65
N LYS A 14 23.10 2.70 -1.16
CA LYS A 14 21.96 2.94 -2.06
C LYS A 14 20.70 2.22 -1.59
N TYR A 15 19.55 2.81 -1.89
CA TYR A 15 18.26 2.14 -1.76
C TYR A 15 18.03 1.22 -2.96
N VAL A 16 17.76 -0.06 -2.70
CA VAL A 16 17.46 -1.09 -3.69
C VAL A 16 16.15 -1.79 -3.31
N LYS A 17 15.54 -2.49 -4.27
CA LYS A 17 14.35 -3.30 -3.99
C LYS A 17 14.69 -4.41 -2.98
N SER A 18 13.88 -4.54 -1.93
CA SER A 18 14.10 -5.54 -0.89
C SER A 18 13.74 -6.95 -1.38
N ALA A 19 14.27 -7.98 -0.71
CA ALA A 19 13.85 -9.36 -0.95
C ALA A 19 12.36 -9.56 -0.58
N HIS A 20 11.87 -8.81 0.41
CA HIS A 20 10.47 -8.79 0.84
C HIS A 20 9.54 -8.32 -0.29
N ALA A 21 9.94 -7.28 -1.03
CA ALA A 21 9.20 -6.71 -2.15
C ALA A 21 8.98 -7.69 -3.33
N LYS A 22 9.66 -8.85 -3.33
CA LYS A 22 9.40 -9.93 -4.29
C LYS A 22 8.09 -10.66 -3.99
N TYR A 23 7.71 -10.72 -2.72
CA TYR A 23 6.58 -11.51 -2.24
C TYR A 23 5.39 -10.63 -1.87
N LEU A 24 5.65 -9.47 -1.24
CA LEU A 24 4.61 -8.63 -0.67
C LEU A 24 4.65 -7.19 -1.18
N ARG A 25 3.49 -6.79 -1.71
CA ARG A 25 2.99 -5.42 -1.95
C ARG A 25 3.20 -4.44 -0.79
N HIS A 26 3.42 -3.16 -1.04
CA HIS A 26 3.21 -2.11 -0.04
C HIS A 26 1.80 -2.11 0.60
N PRO A 27 0.69 -2.46 -0.08
CA PRO A 27 -0.62 -2.51 0.57
C PRO A 27 -0.68 -3.64 1.60
N PHE A 28 -0.21 -4.84 1.25
CA PHE A 28 -0.17 -5.99 2.15
C PHE A 28 0.74 -5.75 3.36
N SER A 29 1.93 -5.19 3.13
CA SER A 29 2.85 -4.83 4.21
C SER A 29 2.24 -3.74 5.10
N GLY A 30 1.51 -2.78 4.50
CA GLY A 30 0.77 -1.75 5.23
C GLY A 30 -0.32 -2.34 6.13
N VAL A 31 -1.05 -3.35 5.67
CA VAL A 31 -2.03 -4.08 6.49
C VAL A 31 -1.34 -4.79 7.65
N GLY A 32 -0.21 -5.47 7.41
CA GLY A 32 0.56 -6.13 8.47
C GLY A 32 1.02 -5.16 9.57
N LEU A 33 1.54 -3.99 9.18
CA LEU A 33 1.92 -2.94 10.13
C LEU A 33 0.71 -2.41 10.91
N ALA A 34 -0.42 -2.20 10.25
CA ALA A 34 -1.65 -1.73 10.89
C ALA A 34 -2.23 -2.78 11.86
N TRP A 35 -2.13 -4.06 11.51
CA TRP A 35 -2.56 -5.18 12.34
C TRP A 35 -1.80 -5.23 13.67
N GLU A 36 -0.47 -5.08 13.64
CA GLU A 36 0.36 -5.03 14.86
C GLU A 36 -0.01 -3.89 15.80
N GLN A 37 -0.57 -2.80 15.25
CA GLN A 37 -1.04 -1.64 16.00
C GLN A 37 -2.52 -1.71 16.36
N GLN A 38 -3.18 -2.85 16.13
CA GLN A 38 -4.60 -3.09 16.44
C GLN A 38 -5.54 -2.05 15.79
N ILE A 39 -5.18 -1.59 14.60
CA ILE A 39 -5.99 -0.67 13.81
C ILE A 39 -7.29 -1.39 13.38
N PRO A 40 -8.46 -0.71 13.35
CA PRO A 40 -9.71 -1.34 12.96
C PRO A 40 -9.70 -1.94 11.55
N ASP A 41 -10.40 -3.06 11.37
CA ASP A 41 -10.55 -3.76 10.09
C ASP A 41 -11.04 -2.86 8.96
N SER A 42 -11.94 -1.91 9.25
CA SER A 42 -12.45 -0.96 8.25
C SER A 42 -11.35 -0.07 7.66
N VAL A 43 -10.37 0.32 8.48
CA VAL A 43 -9.21 1.11 8.04
C VAL A 43 -8.21 0.20 7.33
N MET A 44 -7.94 -0.99 7.87
CA MET A 44 -7.09 -1.98 7.19
C MET A 44 -7.64 -2.39 5.82
N HIS A 45 -8.96 -2.43 5.65
CA HIS A 45 -9.61 -2.67 4.36
C HIS A 45 -9.29 -1.57 3.35
N VAL A 46 -9.33 -0.29 3.76
CA VAL A 46 -8.90 0.83 2.90
C VAL A 46 -7.43 0.66 2.52
N ILE A 47 -6.56 0.32 3.49
CA ILE A 47 -5.13 0.07 3.23
C ILE A 47 -4.95 -1.10 2.25
N ALA A 48 -5.70 -2.19 2.38
CA ALA A 48 -5.60 -3.33 1.49
C ALA A 48 -6.06 -2.98 0.06
N MET A 49 -7.12 -2.18 -0.06
CA MET A 49 -7.86 -2.01 -1.31
C MET A 49 -7.53 -0.75 -2.12
N HIS A 50 -6.70 0.15 -1.59
CA HIS A 50 -6.42 1.43 -2.25
C HIS A 50 -5.61 1.29 -3.55
N SER A 51 -4.80 0.25 -3.72
CA SER A 51 -3.88 0.17 -4.86
C SER A 51 -4.40 -0.69 -6.03
N LYS A 52 -3.66 -0.67 -7.15
CA LYS A 52 -3.89 -1.54 -8.33
C LYS A 52 -3.68 -3.01 -8.02
N GLU A 53 -2.79 -3.33 -7.11
CA GLU A 53 -2.50 -4.72 -6.69
C GLU A 53 -3.71 -5.41 -6.06
N ALA A 54 -4.70 -4.66 -5.57
CA ALA A 54 -5.97 -5.16 -5.05
C ALA A 54 -7.10 -5.17 -6.09
N ALA A 55 -6.78 -5.07 -7.39
CA ALA A 55 -7.77 -5.17 -8.46
C ALA A 55 -8.59 -6.47 -8.37
N GLY A 56 -9.90 -6.36 -8.59
CA GLY A 56 -10.84 -7.47 -8.50
C GLY A 56 -11.43 -7.75 -7.11
N GLY A 57 -10.88 -7.15 -6.04
CA GLY A 57 -11.49 -7.23 -4.70
C GLY A 57 -12.65 -6.25 -4.50
N LYS A 58 -13.56 -6.56 -3.57
CA LYS A 58 -14.68 -5.69 -3.22
C LYS A 58 -14.21 -4.50 -2.38
N ARG A 59 -14.49 -3.28 -2.84
CA ARG A 59 -14.19 -2.04 -2.10
C ARG A 59 -15.40 -1.57 -1.28
N THR A 60 -15.17 -1.05 -0.08
CA THR A 60 -16.17 -0.26 0.65
C THR A 60 -16.26 1.14 0.03
N PRO A 61 -17.31 1.94 0.32
CA PRO A 61 -17.40 3.31 -0.17
C PRO A 61 -16.14 4.15 0.12
N GLU A 62 -15.59 4.03 1.33
CA GLU A 62 -14.37 4.74 1.74
C GLU A 62 -13.16 4.29 0.92
N ALA A 63 -13.02 2.99 0.67
CA ALA A 63 -11.93 2.45 -0.14
C ALA A 63 -12.05 2.83 -1.63
N ILE A 64 -13.27 3.02 -2.15
CA ILE A 64 -13.50 3.54 -3.51
C ILE A 64 -13.01 4.98 -3.59
N VAL A 65 -13.46 5.84 -2.66
CA VAL A 65 -13.03 7.25 -2.61
C VAL A 65 -11.52 7.34 -2.49
N PHE A 66 -10.93 6.60 -1.54
CA PHE A 66 -9.49 6.64 -1.31
C PHE A 66 -8.69 6.14 -2.52
N HIS A 67 -9.13 5.06 -3.17
CA HIS A 67 -8.51 4.56 -4.40
C HIS A 67 -8.47 5.65 -5.48
N HIS A 68 -9.59 6.33 -5.74
CA HIS A 68 -9.62 7.40 -6.73
C HIS A 68 -8.77 8.61 -6.33
N CYS A 69 -8.78 9.02 -5.06
CA CYS A 69 -7.92 10.09 -4.56
C CYS A 69 -6.44 9.77 -4.74
N ASP A 70 -6.02 8.54 -4.43
CA ASP A 70 -4.66 8.05 -4.64
C ASP A 70 -4.26 8.15 -6.12
N PHE A 71 -5.12 7.71 -7.04
CA PHE A 71 -4.85 7.78 -8.48
C PHE A 71 -4.84 9.20 -9.06
N ILE A 72 -5.68 10.11 -8.56
CA ILE A 72 -5.65 11.52 -8.97
C ILE A 72 -4.31 12.14 -8.58
N ASP A 73 -3.81 11.85 -7.38
CA ASP A 73 -2.47 12.29 -6.95
C ASP A 73 -1.38 11.71 -7.87
N PHE A 74 -1.46 10.43 -8.23
CA PHE A 74 -0.51 9.82 -9.18
C PHE A 74 -0.56 10.40 -10.61
N GLU A 75 -1.75 10.71 -11.13
CA GLU A 75 -1.91 11.19 -12.52
C GLU A 75 -1.54 12.67 -12.69
N LEU A 76 -1.74 13.50 -11.66
CA LEU A 76 -1.40 14.92 -11.70
C LEU A 76 0.12 15.18 -11.63
N VAL A 77 0.88 14.25 -11.05
CA VAL A 77 2.34 14.39 -10.88
C VAL A 77 3.11 13.82 -12.08
N GLY A 78 2.42 13.28 -13.10
CA GLY A 78 3.02 12.87 -14.36
C GLY A 78 4.02 11.72 -14.20
N GLY A 79 3.51 10.55 -13.79
CA GLY A 79 4.31 9.32 -13.63
C GLY A 79 5.17 8.94 -14.83
#